data_AF-V7PD69-F1
#
_entry.id   AF-V7PD69-F1
#
_cell.length_a   1.000
_cell.length_b   1.000
_cell.length_c   1.000
_cell.angle_alpha   90.00
_cell.angle_beta   90.00
_cell.angle_gamma   90.00
#
_symmetry.space_group_name_H-M   'P 1'
#
loop_
_entity.id
_entity.type
_entity.pdbx_description
1 polymer ?
#
loop_
_entity_poly.entity_id
_entity_poly.type
_entity_poly.pdbx_seq_one_letter_code
_entity_poly.pdbx_strand_id
1 'polypeptide(L)'
;MTEYMCGRFRNLWLFYPDDLNTPTSYDFHGLGNVENYCPNVGSGNNKKCNTNLDKIKAISLWLFEQTIINKHDSLSKEQIEKIITYIMIWLSYKLNQNSPEKFLQFKDFYTNHIEQNTHYNSCKKKIKNNNYNDCSDSLKDKTGYNNFKELIETKKCLMNVDIKDMSKIYEALKLLCKMYIEYNADKSNCTKCLGYANNFVEKYDELNKNHNINKDGSYNKLFSTLSTDYNNLKNICNDISSFPPIEKKKVSIPNSEESFVQTPVDNDVQGFEATSSNPLIVSKLIPVLSILVATAIFLGISYKVNNNELKKYFHYIYANFNKKTYFINILY
;
A
#
# COMPACT_ATOMS: atom_id res chain seq x y z
N MET A 1 4.74 -11.03 -0.12
CA MET A 1 3.69 -10.34 0.66
C MET A 1 3.11 -9.14 -0.09
N THR A 2 3.92 -8.17 -0.53
CA THR A 2 3.45 -6.99 -1.27
C THR A 2 2.61 -7.36 -2.50
N GLU A 3 3.10 -8.32 -3.30
CA GLU A 3 2.35 -8.92 -4.41
C GLU A 3 0.95 -9.44 -4.01
N TYR A 4 0.85 -10.15 -2.88
CA TYR A 4 -0.42 -10.69 -2.37
C TYR A 4 -1.41 -9.56 -2.05
N MET A 5 -0.96 -8.52 -1.33
CA MET A 5 -1.80 -7.36 -1.03
C MET A 5 -2.23 -6.61 -2.29
N CYS A 6 -1.33 -6.46 -3.26
CA CYS A 6 -1.65 -5.83 -4.54
C CYS A 6 -2.69 -6.62 -5.34
N GLY A 7 -2.67 -7.95 -5.29
CA GLY A 7 -3.75 -8.79 -5.83
C GLY A 7 -5.11 -8.54 -5.15
N ARG A 8 -5.10 -8.32 -3.82
CA ARG A 8 -6.31 -7.98 -3.06
C ARG A 8 -6.85 -6.59 -3.41
N PHE A 9 -5.97 -5.59 -3.53
CA PHE A 9 -6.36 -4.26 -4.00
C PHE A 9 -6.87 -4.26 -5.44
N ARG A 10 -6.25 -5.04 -6.33
CA ARG A 10 -6.75 -5.21 -7.71
C ARG A 10 -8.20 -5.65 -7.72
N ASN A 11 -8.54 -6.67 -6.91
CA ASN A 11 -9.90 -7.15 -6.80
C ASN A 11 -10.82 -6.06 -6.23
N LEU A 12 -10.40 -5.41 -5.13
CA LEU A 12 -11.15 -4.32 -4.51
C LEU A 12 -11.48 -3.20 -5.51
N TRP A 13 -10.53 -2.77 -6.34
CA TRP A 13 -10.73 -1.70 -7.31
C TRP A 13 -11.80 -1.99 -8.36
N LEU A 14 -12.13 -3.26 -8.61
CA LEU A 14 -13.24 -3.62 -9.50
C LEU A 14 -14.59 -3.25 -8.87
N PHE A 15 -14.76 -3.44 -7.57
CA PHE A 15 -16.01 -3.22 -6.84
C PHE A 15 -16.11 -1.83 -6.22
N TYR A 16 -14.97 -1.23 -5.91
CA TYR A 16 -14.88 0.10 -5.32
C TYR A 16 -13.66 0.86 -5.88
N PRO A 17 -13.78 1.40 -7.12
CA PRO A 17 -12.71 2.14 -7.78
C PRO A 17 -12.22 3.34 -6.96
N ASP A 18 -10.98 3.74 -7.21
CA ASP A 18 -10.37 4.93 -6.61
C ASP A 18 -10.72 6.22 -7.33
N ASP A 19 -10.92 6.14 -8.64
CA ASP A 19 -11.24 7.30 -9.45
C ASP A 19 -12.76 7.48 -9.42
N LEU A 20 -13.23 8.62 -8.91
CA LEU A 20 -14.67 8.92 -8.72
C LEU A 20 -15.48 8.83 -10.01
N ASN A 21 -14.83 9.10 -11.15
CA ASN A 21 -15.46 9.11 -12.46
C ASN A 21 -15.36 7.77 -13.19
N THR A 22 -14.69 6.77 -12.60
CA THR A 22 -14.57 5.45 -13.23
C THR A 22 -15.82 4.65 -12.92
N PRO A 23 -16.70 4.40 -13.91
CA PRO A 23 -17.87 3.58 -13.68
C PRO A 23 -17.43 2.15 -13.37
N THR A 24 -18.10 1.53 -12.39
CA THR A 24 -17.99 0.09 -12.16
C THR A 24 -19.28 -0.60 -12.58
N SER A 25 -19.14 -1.70 -13.32
CA SER A 25 -20.25 -2.61 -13.62
C SER A 25 -20.48 -3.63 -12.49
N TYR A 26 -19.64 -3.64 -11.46
CA TYR A 26 -19.71 -4.58 -10.36
C TYR A 26 -20.54 -3.99 -9.22
N ASP A 27 -21.50 -4.76 -8.74
CA ASP A 27 -22.21 -4.42 -7.51
C ASP A 27 -21.25 -4.53 -6.33
N PHE A 28 -21.14 -3.45 -5.54
CA PHE A 28 -20.36 -3.39 -4.31
C PHE A 28 -20.61 -4.60 -3.40
N HIS A 29 -21.87 -5.04 -3.28
CA HIS A 29 -22.27 -6.17 -2.45
C HIS A 29 -21.72 -7.51 -2.97
N GLY A 30 -21.30 -7.57 -4.23
CA GLY A 30 -20.59 -8.71 -4.82
C GLY A 30 -19.14 -8.86 -4.38
N LEU A 31 -18.59 -7.92 -3.59
CA LEU A 31 -17.23 -8.02 -3.03
C LEU A 31 -17.18 -9.04 -1.88
N GLY A 32 -17.20 -10.33 -2.23
CA GLY A 32 -17.19 -11.42 -1.26
C GLY A 32 -18.34 -11.31 -0.26
N ASN A 33 -18.01 -11.21 1.04
CA ASN A 33 -18.99 -11.05 2.12
C ASN A 33 -18.96 -9.63 2.72
N VAL A 34 -18.60 -8.60 1.96
CA VAL A 34 -18.46 -7.23 2.48
C VAL A 34 -19.75 -6.72 3.14
N GLU A 35 -20.92 -7.16 2.64
CA GLU A 35 -22.24 -6.80 3.17
C GLU A 35 -22.42 -7.18 4.65
N ASN A 36 -21.74 -8.22 5.12
CA ASN A 36 -21.80 -8.65 6.52
C ASN A 36 -21.27 -7.59 7.49
N TYR A 37 -20.47 -6.66 6.99
CA TYR A 37 -19.87 -5.55 7.74
C TYR A 37 -20.60 -4.22 7.52
N CYS A 38 -21.69 -4.20 6.74
CA CYS A 38 -22.53 -3.04 6.58
C CYS A 38 -23.47 -2.85 7.78
N PRO A 39 -23.90 -1.61 8.08
CA PRO A 39 -24.90 -1.34 9.11
C PRO A 39 -26.26 -1.94 8.75
N ASN A 40 -27.07 -2.22 9.77
CA ASN A 40 -28.47 -2.61 9.59
C ASN A 40 -29.27 -1.41 9.07
N VAL A 41 -30.22 -1.68 8.16
CA VAL A 41 -31.11 -0.64 7.61
C VAL A 41 -32.55 -0.90 8.05
N GLY A 42 -33.14 0.10 8.71
CA GLY A 42 -34.51 0.03 9.23
C GLY A 42 -34.65 -0.90 10.44
N SER A 43 -35.88 -1.38 10.67
CA SER A 43 -36.20 -2.28 11.79
C SER A 43 -35.92 -3.77 11.47
N GLY A 44 -35.32 -4.08 10.33
CA GLY A 44 -35.02 -5.45 9.89
C GLY A 44 -33.53 -5.81 9.98
N ASN A 45 -33.21 -7.10 9.84
CA ASN A 45 -31.84 -7.62 9.80
C ASN A 45 -31.14 -7.45 8.43
N ASN A 46 -31.62 -6.52 7.59
CA ASN A 46 -31.05 -6.28 6.27
C ASN A 46 -29.86 -5.33 6.39
N LYS A 47 -28.66 -5.80 6.05
CA LYS A 47 -27.43 -5.02 6.12
C LYS A 47 -27.20 -4.32 4.80
N LYS A 48 -26.92 -3.01 4.80
CA LYS A 48 -26.60 -2.29 3.57
C LYS A 48 -25.70 -1.10 3.81
N CYS A 49 -24.70 -0.94 2.94
CA CYS A 49 -23.77 0.17 2.98
C CYS A 49 -24.29 1.32 2.12
N ASN A 50 -25.14 2.18 2.71
CA ASN A 50 -25.82 3.26 1.99
C ASN A 50 -24.90 4.45 1.72
N THR A 51 -24.01 4.77 2.66
CA THR A 51 -23.09 5.90 2.53
C THR A 51 -21.69 5.46 2.08
N ASN A 52 -20.89 6.37 1.54
CA ASN A 52 -19.48 6.10 1.24
C ASN A 52 -18.70 5.72 2.50
N LEU A 53 -19.02 6.33 3.64
CA LEU A 53 -18.40 6.00 4.92
C LEU A 53 -18.74 4.57 5.37
N ASP A 54 -19.98 4.11 5.17
CA ASP A 54 -20.37 2.72 5.44
C ASP A 54 -19.57 1.75 4.58
N LYS A 55 -19.43 2.05 3.28
CA LYS A 55 -18.63 1.24 2.34
C LYS A 55 -17.17 1.16 2.77
N ILE A 56 -16.57 2.28 3.15
CA ILE A 56 -15.16 2.34 3.62
C ILE A 56 -14.99 1.49 4.89
N LYS A 57 -15.88 1.65 5.88
CA LYS A 57 -15.87 0.85 7.12
C LYS A 57 -16.00 -0.64 6.81
N ALA A 58 -16.97 -1.03 5.98
CA ALA A 58 -17.21 -2.43 5.64
C ALA A 58 -16.05 -3.06 4.85
N ILE A 59 -15.51 -2.35 3.84
CA ILE A 59 -14.32 -2.82 3.11
C ILE A 59 -13.14 -2.99 4.05
N SER A 60 -12.93 -2.09 5.01
CA SER A 60 -11.77 -2.18 5.89
C SER A 60 -11.81 -3.43 6.76
N LEU A 61 -12.97 -3.76 7.34
CA LEU A 61 -13.18 -5.00 8.07
C LEU A 61 -13.02 -6.23 7.17
N TRP A 62 -13.56 -6.17 5.96
CA TRP A 62 -13.39 -7.23 4.95
C TRP A 62 -11.91 -7.42 4.59
N LEU A 63 -11.12 -6.35 4.41
CA LEU A 63 -9.68 -6.45 4.16
C LEU A 63 -8.96 -7.12 5.32
N PHE A 64 -9.21 -6.72 6.57
CA PHE A 64 -8.61 -7.37 7.75
C PHE A 64 -8.93 -8.87 7.81
N GLU A 65 -10.20 -9.26 7.63
CA GLU A 65 -10.60 -10.67 7.63
C GLU A 65 -9.92 -11.45 6.48
N GLN A 66 -10.00 -10.94 5.25
CA GLN A 66 -9.55 -11.67 4.06
C GLN A 66 -8.03 -11.74 3.92
N THR A 67 -7.31 -10.77 4.48
CA THR A 67 -5.86 -10.68 4.32
C THR A 67 -5.10 -11.21 5.52
N ILE A 68 -5.65 -11.08 6.73
CA ILE A 68 -5.02 -11.57 7.96
C ILE A 68 -5.65 -12.92 8.33
N ILE A 69 -6.92 -12.98 8.70
CA ILE A 69 -7.51 -14.18 9.33
C ILE A 69 -7.52 -15.40 8.41
N ASN A 70 -7.94 -15.19 7.16
CA ASN A 70 -8.01 -16.27 6.17
C ASN A 70 -6.62 -16.76 5.72
N LYS A 71 -5.54 -16.10 6.13
CA LYS A 71 -4.16 -16.46 5.78
C LYS A 71 -3.20 -16.54 6.97
N HIS A 72 -3.61 -16.26 8.19
CA HIS A 72 -2.69 -15.99 9.31
C HIS A 72 -1.70 -17.13 9.57
N ASP A 73 -2.14 -18.38 9.39
CA ASP A 73 -1.30 -19.59 9.49
C ASP A 73 -0.05 -19.49 8.60
N SER A 74 -0.19 -18.89 7.41
CA SER A 74 0.85 -18.74 6.39
C SER A 74 1.65 -17.43 6.46
N LEU A 75 1.32 -16.52 7.39
CA LEU A 75 1.91 -15.18 7.43
C LEU A 75 2.82 -14.98 8.64
N SER A 76 4.03 -14.44 8.47
CA SER A 76 4.85 -14.02 9.62
C SER A 76 4.25 -12.81 10.34
N LYS A 77 4.71 -12.53 11.56
CA LYS A 77 4.31 -11.32 12.31
C LYS A 77 4.61 -10.03 11.51
N GLU A 78 5.82 -9.92 10.97
CA GLU A 78 6.23 -8.77 10.15
C GLU A 78 5.32 -8.58 8.92
N GLN A 79 4.94 -9.70 8.30
CA GLN A 79 4.02 -9.74 7.18
C GLN A 79 2.63 -9.22 7.55
N ILE A 80 2.08 -9.64 8.69
CA ILE A 80 0.79 -9.14 9.20
C ILE A 80 0.87 -7.64 9.50
N GLU A 81 1.94 -7.20 10.16
CA GLU A 81 2.18 -5.79 10.47
C GLU A 81 2.24 -4.91 9.20
N LYS A 82 2.85 -5.43 8.13
CA LYS A 82 2.90 -4.79 6.82
C LYS A 82 1.53 -4.71 6.16
N ILE A 83 0.73 -5.77 6.22
CA ILE A 83 -0.66 -5.78 5.73
C ILE A 83 -1.47 -4.67 6.41
N ILE A 84 -1.43 -4.61 7.73
CA ILE A 84 -2.18 -3.61 8.51
C ILE A 84 -1.78 -2.20 8.08
N THR A 85 -0.48 -1.97 7.94
CA THR A 85 0.07 -0.69 7.48
C THR A 85 -0.50 -0.30 6.11
N TYR A 86 -0.54 -1.22 5.14
CA TYR A 86 -1.13 -0.94 3.83
C TYR A 86 -2.64 -0.70 3.86
N ILE A 87 -3.38 -1.42 4.72
CA ILE A 87 -4.82 -1.20 4.91
C ILE A 87 -5.06 0.21 5.50
N MET A 88 -4.24 0.64 6.47
CA MET A 88 -4.33 1.99 7.05
C MET A 88 -4.02 3.10 6.03
N ILE A 89 -3.03 2.89 5.15
CA ILE A 89 -2.72 3.82 4.05
C ILE A 89 -3.91 3.92 3.09
N TRP A 90 -4.46 2.78 2.65
CA TRP A 90 -5.63 2.76 1.76
C TRP A 90 -6.86 3.42 2.39
N LEU A 91 -7.12 3.13 3.67
CA LEU A 91 -8.19 3.75 4.45
C LEU A 91 -8.04 5.28 4.44
N SER A 92 -6.86 5.77 4.80
CA SER A 92 -6.58 7.22 4.84
C SER A 92 -6.84 7.88 3.49
N TYR A 93 -6.38 7.26 2.40
CA TYR A 93 -6.68 7.74 1.04
C TYR A 93 -8.18 7.85 0.75
N LYS A 94 -8.96 6.82 1.10
CA LYS A 94 -10.41 6.84 0.87
C LYS A 94 -11.12 7.87 1.74
N LEU A 95 -10.69 8.05 2.98
CA LEU A 95 -11.24 9.06 3.88
C LEU A 95 -10.96 10.48 3.34
N ASN A 96 -9.78 10.72 2.77
CA ASN A 96 -9.44 11.99 2.12
C ASN A 96 -10.33 12.31 0.91
N GLN A 97 -10.73 11.29 0.15
CA GLN A 97 -11.52 11.49 -1.08
C GLN A 97 -13.03 11.58 -0.86
N ASN A 98 -13.58 10.79 0.07
CA ASN A 98 -14.99 10.38 0.02
C ASN A 98 -15.75 10.52 1.33
N SER A 99 -15.16 11.16 2.34
CA SER A 99 -15.84 11.32 3.62
C SER A 99 -16.58 12.67 3.70
N PRO A 100 -17.89 12.67 4.02
CA PRO A 100 -18.59 13.91 4.38
C PRO A 100 -18.05 14.49 5.69
N GLU A 101 -17.49 13.64 6.56
CA GLU A 101 -16.76 14.04 7.75
C GLU A 101 -15.29 14.35 7.40
N LYS A 102 -14.81 15.54 7.76
CA LYS A 102 -13.43 15.92 7.51
C LYS A 102 -12.50 15.30 8.54
N PHE A 103 -11.95 14.13 8.23
CA PHE A 103 -10.88 13.53 9.02
C PHE A 103 -9.55 14.25 8.72
N LEU A 104 -8.83 14.69 9.76
CA LEU A 104 -7.52 15.31 9.61
C LEU A 104 -6.41 14.26 9.73
N GLN A 105 -6.59 13.33 10.66
CA GLN A 105 -5.64 12.26 10.96
C GLN A 105 -6.35 10.91 11.05
N PHE A 106 -5.61 9.81 10.88
CA PHE A 106 -6.19 8.48 11.02
C PHE A 106 -6.73 8.23 12.45
N LYS A 107 -6.14 8.89 13.47
CA LYS A 107 -6.63 8.85 14.85
C LYS A 107 -8.11 9.23 14.97
N ASP A 108 -8.58 10.21 14.20
CA ASP A 108 -9.97 10.67 14.23
C ASP A 108 -10.93 9.54 13.82
N PHE A 109 -10.57 8.83 12.74
CA PHE A 109 -11.32 7.66 12.28
C PHE A 109 -11.27 6.52 13.30
N TYR A 110 -10.10 6.29 13.90
CA TYR A 110 -9.93 5.26 14.91
C TYR A 110 -10.86 5.46 16.11
N THR A 111 -10.82 6.64 16.74
CA THR A 111 -11.64 6.96 17.91
C THR A 111 -13.14 6.88 17.60
N ASN A 112 -13.56 7.40 16.44
CA ASN A 112 -14.98 7.46 16.11
C ASN A 112 -15.57 6.12 15.62
N HIS A 113 -14.75 5.24 15.04
CA HIS A 113 -15.28 4.12 14.25
C HIS A 113 -14.61 2.76 14.48
N ILE A 114 -13.45 2.70 15.13
CA ILE A 114 -12.73 1.46 15.43
C ILE A 114 -12.80 1.16 16.94
N GLU A 115 -12.50 2.14 17.79
CA GLU A 115 -12.21 1.93 19.21
C GLU A 115 -13.32 1.19 19.97
N GLN A 116 -14.58 1.53 19.69
CA GLN A 116 -15.78 0.94 20.31
C GLN A 116 -16.49 -0.08 19.41
N ASN A 117 -15.93 -0.39 18.25
CA ASN A 117 -16.57 -1.27 17.28
C ASN A 117 -16.23 -2.74 17.57
N THR A 118 -17.26 -3.51 17.90
CA THR A 118 -17.14 -4.93 18.29
C THR A 118 -16.52 -5.81 17.22
N HIS A 119 -16.59 -5.43 15.94
CA HIS A 119 -15.95 -6.16 14.85
C HIS A 119 -14.42 -6.02 14.85
N TYR A 120 -13.85 -4.96 15.44
CA TYR A 120 -12.41 -4.82 15.61
C TYR A 120 -11.91 -5.39 16.93
N ASN A 121 -12.79 -5.45 17.94
CA ASN A 121 -12.48 -5.98 19.27
C ASN A 121 -12.61 -7.51 19.36
N SER A 122 -12.94 -8.18 18.27
CA SER A 122 -13.03 -9.63 18.20
C SER A 122 -12.35 -10.18 16.96
N CYS A 123 -11.81 -11.40 17.07
CA CYS A 123 -11.33 -12.16 15.93
C CYS A 123 -12.38 -13.21 15.57
N LYS A 124 -12.99 -13.12 14.38
CA LYS A 124 -13.97 -14.10 13.91
C LYS A 124 -13.55 -14.67 12.57
N LYS A 125 -13.27 -15.98 12.53
CA LYS A 125 -12.97 -16.73 11.31
C LYS A 125 -14.24 -17.42 10.83
N LYS A 126 -14.69 -17.07 9.62
CA LYS A 126 -15.80 -17.77 8.97
C LYS A 126 -15.42 -19.23 8.71
N ILE A 127 -16.27 -20.15 9.14
CA ILE A 127 -16.20 -21.58 8.83
C ILE A 127 -17.36 -21.98 7.90
N LYS A 128 -17.49 -23.28 7.59
CA LYS A 128 -18.58 -23.79 6.74
C LYS A 128 -19.96 -23.46 7.36
N ASN A 129 -20.98 -23.33 6.51
CA ASN A 129 -22.38 -23.09 6.89
C ASN A 129 -22.66 -21.75 7.60
N ASN A 130 -21.90 -20.69 7.30
CA ASN A 130 -22.06 -19.35 7.90
C ASN A 130 -21.83 -19.29 9.43
N ASN A 131 -21.22 -20.32 10.01
CA ASN A 131 -20.77 -20.27 11.40
C ASN A 131 -19.43 -19.50 11.49
N TYR A 132 -19.16 -18.96 12.68
CA TYR A 132 -17.93 -18.23 12.97
C TYR A 132 -17.29 -18.81 14.22
N ASN A 133 -16.00 -19.11 14.14
CA ASN A 133 -15.20 -19.48 15.30
C ASN A 133 -14.38 -18.28 15.77
N ASP A 134 -14.14 -18.21 17.07
CA ASP A 134 -13.15 -17.31 17.63
C ASP A 134 -11.76 -17.68 17.10
N CYS A 135 -11.01 -16.69 16.64
CA CYS A 135 -9.62 -16.84 16.19
C CYS A 135 -8.64 -16.03 17.03
N SER A 136 -9.05 -15.55 18.21
CA SER A 136 -8.23 -14.68 19.06
C SER A 136 -6.96 -15.37 19.53
N ASP A 137 -7.04 -16.65 19.94
CA ASP A 137 -5.86 -17.42 20.36
C ASP A 137 -4.86 -17.60 19.22
N SER A 138 -5.34 -17.99 18.03
CA SER A 138 -4.46 -18.23 16.89
C SER A 138 -3.84 -16.93 16.34
N LEU A 139 -4.57 -15.82 16.41
CA LEU A 139 -4.03 -14.49 16.13
C LEU A 139 -2.97 -14.11 17.17
N LYS A 140 -3.26 -14.31 18.46
CA LYS A 140 -2.37 -14.00 19.57
C LYS A 140 -1.08 -14.78 19.52
N ASP A 141 -1.13 -16.08 19.23
CA ASP A 141 0.07 -16.90 19.09
C ASP A 141 0.99 -16.40 17.98
N LYS A 142 0.40 -15.83 16.91
CA LYS A 142 1.16 -15.37 15.75
C LYS A 142 1.70 -13.95 15.91
N THR A 143 0.91 -13.05 16.50
CA THR A 143 1.22 -11.61 16.52
C THR A 143 1.51 -11.08 17.91
N GLY A 144 1.00 -11.76 18.95
CA GLY A 144 0.95 -11.30 20.33
C GLY A 144 -0.29 -10.48 20.68
N TYR A 145 -1.30 -10.45 19.81
CA TYR A 145 -2.49 -9.58 19.94
C TYR A 145 -3.78 -10.37 19.75
N ASN A 146 -4.80 -10.04 20.53
CA ASN A 146 -6.03 -10.83 20.57
C ASN A 146 -7.00 -10.45 19.44
N ASN A 147 -6.89 -9.24 18.89
CA ASN A 147 -7.85 -8.71 17.93
C ASN A 147 -7.23 -7.63 17.02
N PHE A 148 -8.01 -7.15 16.04
CA PHE A 148 -7.55 -6.14 15.09
C PHE A 148 -7.33 -4.78 15.73
N LYS A 149 -8.11 -4.42 16.75
CA LYS A 149 -7.95 -3.15 17.47
C LYS A 149 -6.54 -3.05 18.06
N GLU A 150 -6.12 -4.06 18.83
CA GLU A 150 -4.77 -4.11 19.42
C GLU A 150 -3.68 -4.02 18.35
N LEU A 151 -3.85 -4.74 17.22
CA LEU A 151 -2.94 -4.67 16.09
C LEU A 151 -2.82 -3.27 15.49
N ILE A 152 -3.94 -2.56 15.32
CA ILE A 152 -3.97 -1.19 14.81
C ILE A 152 -3.34 -0.23 15.84
N GLU A 153 -3.62 -0.42 17.13
CA GLU A 153 -3.01 0.34 18.23
C GLU A 153 -1.50 0.17 18.31
N THR A 154 -0.91 -0.89 17.76
CA THR A 154 0.57 -0.99 17.70
C THR A 154 1.16 -0.05 16.66
N LYS A 155 0.33 0.45 15.74
CA LYS A 155 0.69 1.40 14.69
C LYS A 155 0.32 2.85 15.09
N LYS A 156 0.40 3.20 16.40
CA LYS A 156 0.12 4.58 16.92
C LYS A 156 0.83 5.67 16.11
N CYS A 157 2.08 5.39 15.79
CA CYS A 157 2.95 6.12 14.88
C CYS A 157 2.28 6.56 13.56
N LEU A 158 1.45 5.70 12.97
CA LEU A 158 0.71 5.98 11.73
C LEU A 158 -0.62 6.70 11.99
N MET A 159 -1.15 6.65 13.22
CA MET A 159 -2.42 7.30 13.57
C MET A 159 -2.34 8.82 13.49
N ASN A 160 -1.17 9.39 13.80
CA ASN A 160 -0.95 10.84 13.88
C ASN A 160 -0.49 11.45 12.54
N VAL A 161 -0.29 10.63 11.49
CA VAL A 161 0.08 11.16 10.17
C VAL A 161 -1.16 11.78 9.53
N ASP A 162 -0.98 12.98 8.95
CA ASP A 162 -2.04 13.66 8.22
C ASP A 162 -2.58 12.77 7.08
N ILE A 163 -3.89 12.70 6.97
CA ILE A 163 -4.57 11.86 5.99
C ILE A 163 -4.19 12.23 4.54
N LYS A 164 -3.89 13.51 4.25
CA LYS A 164 -3.42 13.95 2.94
C LYS A 164 -2.03 13.41 2.63
N ASP A 165 -1.15 13.37 3.64
CA ASP A 165 0.18 12.80 3.46
C ASP A 165 0.11 11.28 3.27
N MET A 166 -0.71 10.59 4.06
CA MET A 166 -1.01 9.16 3.84
C MET A 166 -1.62 8.90 2.45
N SER A 167 -2.45 9.81 1.95
CA SER A 167 -3.05 9.73 0.61
C SER A 167 -1.99 9.77 -0.49
N LYS A 168 -0.99 10.65 -0.37
CA LYS A 168 0.14 10.70 -1.32
C LYS A 168 0.97 9.42 -1.26
N ILE A 169 1.17 8.85 -0.07
CA ILE A 169 1.84 7.54 0.09
C ILE A 169 1.02 6.44 -0.60
N TYR A 170 -0.31 6.48 -0.50
CA TYR A 170 -1.16 5.53 -1.20
C TYR A 170 -1.01 5.62 -2.73
N GLU A 171 -0.88 6.82 -3.30
CA GLU A 171 -0.65 6.98 -4.74
C GLU A 171 0.61 6.23 -5.20
N ALA A 172 1.70 6.33 -4.43
CA ALA A 172 2.92 5.57 -4.68
C ALA A 172 2.71 4.06 -4.50
N LEU A 173 2.04 3.62 -3.41
CA LEU A 173 1.70 2.21 -3.18
C LEU A 173 0.85 1.63 -4.32
N LYS A 174 -0.10 2.40 -4.86
CA LYS A 174 -0.95 2.01 -5.97
C LYS A 174 -0.14 1.77 -7.24
N LEU A 175 0.82 2.65 -7.56
CA LEU A 175 1.73 2.46 -8.69
C LEU A 175 2.58 1.21 -8.53
N LEU A 176 3.11 0.98 -7.32
CA LEU A 176 3.82 -0.26 -6.98
C LEU A 176 2.95 -1.50 -7.20
N CYS A 177 1.69 -1.45 -6.79
CA CYS A 177 0.76 -2.54 -7.03
C CYS A 177 0.43 -2.75 -8.49
N LYS A 178 0.28 -1.68 -9.29
CA LYS A 178 0.10 -1.80 -10.74
C LYS A 178 1.29 -2.49 -11.40
N MET A 179 2.52 -2.20 -10.98
CA MET A 179 3.71 -2.92 -11.47
C MET A 179 3.66 -4.42 -11.16
N TYR A 180 3.36 -4.81 -9.91
CA TYR A 180 3.20 -6.23 -9.55
C TYR A 180 2.10 -6.92 -10.36
N ILE A 181 0.98 -6.24 -10.60
CA ILE A 181 -0.16 -6.77 -11.35
C ILE A 181 0.20 -7.04 -12.82
N GLU A 182 0.83 -6.07 -13.48
CA GLU A 182 1.25 -6.21 -14.88
C GLU A 182 2.33 -7.28 -15.02
N TYR A 183 3.35 -7.27 -14.14
CA TYR A 183 4.41 -8.28 -14.13
C TYR A 183 3.85 -9.70 -14.01
N ASN A 184 2.84 -9.90 -13.18
CA ASN A 184 2.19 -11.20 -13.02
C ASN A 184 1.28 -11.59 -14.18
N ALA A 185 0.78 -10.63 -14.95
CA ALA A 185 -0.06 -10.89 -16.12
C ALA A 185 0.77 -11.40 -17.30
N ASP A 186 1.96 -10.83 -17.52
CA ASP A 186 2.93 -11.25 -18.51
C ASP A 186 4.36 -11.10 -17.96
N LYS A 187 4.92 -12.22 -17.52
CA LYS A 187 6.27 -12.27 -16.96
C LYS A 187 7.36 -12.07 -18.01
N SER A 188 7.04 -12.26 -19.29
CA SER A 188 8.04 -12.20 -20.37
C SER A 188 8.19 -10.81 -20.97
N ASN A 189 7.18 -9.94 -20.80
CA ASN A 189 7.21 -8.56 -21.28
C ASN A 189 6.38 -7.67 -20.36
N CYS A 190 7.03 -6.75 -19.66
CA CYS A 190 6.33 -5.74 -18.86
C CYS A 190 6.60 -4.30 -19.34
N THR A 191 6.29 -4.02 -20.61
CA THR A 191 6.39 -2.67 -21.17
C THR A 191 5.64 -1.61 -20.33
N LYS A 192 4.47 -1.97 -19.76
CA LYS A 192 3.71 -1.07 -18.87
C LYS A 192 4.35 -0.88 -17.50
N CYS A 193 5.13 -1.84 -17.01
CA CYS A 193 5.81 -1.70 -15.71
C CYS A 193 6.74 -0.49 -15.71
N LEU A 194 7.47 -0.26 -16.81
CA LEU A 194 8.40 0.87 -16.90
C LEU A 194 7.68 2.22 -16.74
N GLY A 195 6.51 2.37 -17.38
CA GLY A 195 5.67 3.55 -17.21
C GLY A 195 5.23 3.76 -15.75
N TYR A 196 4.78 2.69 -15.08
CA TYR A 196 4.43 2.77 -13.66
C TYR A 196 5.64 2.99 -12.74
N ALA A 197 6.82 2.46 -13.10
CA ALA A 197 8.05 2.63 -12.35
C ALA A 197 8.56 4.07 -12.39
N ASN A 198 8.52 4.70 -13.57
CA ASN A 198 8.85 6.12 -13.73
C ASN A 198 7.93 7.00 -12.89
N ASN A 199 6.61 6.78 -12.98
CA ASN A 199 5.63 7.52 -12.16
C ASN A 199 5.81 7.25 -10.66
N PHE A 200 6.20 6.03 -10.28
CA PHE A 200 6.49 5.68 -8.89
C PHE A 200 7.67 6.48 -8.36
N VAL A 201 8.78 6.54 -9.10
CA VAL A 201 9.98 7.30 -8.70
C VAL A 201 9.66 8.79 -8.59
N GLU A 202 8.94 9.37 -9.55
CA GLU A 202 8.50 10.77 -9.47
C GLU A 202 7.68 11.05 -8.20
N LYS A 203 6.66 10.22 -7.92
CA LYS A 203 5.83 10.33 -6.72
C LYS A 203 6.63 10.12 -5.44
N TYR A 204 7.55 9.17 -5.45
CA TYR A 204 8.44 8.91 -4.33
C TYR A 204 9.35 10.13 -4.07
N ASP A 205 9.90 10.75 -5.09
CA ASP A 205 10.74 11.94 -4.95
C ASP A 205 9.96 13.17 -4.48
N GLU A 206 8.70 13.35 -4.92
CA GLU A 206 7.79 14.37 -4.38
C GLU A 206 7.55 14.17 -2.89
N LEU A 207 7.28 12.92 -2.47
CA LEU A 207 7.13 12.56 -1.08
C LEU A 207 8.42 12.89 -0.31
N ASN A 208 9.59 12.57 -0.87
CA ASN A 208 10.91 12.80 -0.28
C ASN A 208 11.25 14.30 -0.13
N LYS A 209 10.86 15.15 -1.10
CA LYS A 209 11.11 16.60 -1.09
C LYS A 209 10.26 17.35 -0.08
N ASN A 210 9.02 16.90 0.11
CA ASN A 210 8.07 17.50 1.06
C ASN A 210 8.26 17.02 2.51
N HIS A 211 9.39 16.36 2.81
CA HIS A 211 9.78 16.10 4.19
C HIS A 211 10.20 17.41 4.85
N ASN A 212 9.25 18.03 5.55
CA ASN A 212 9.62 18.86 6.68
C ASN A 212 10.37 17.97 7.68
N ILE A 213 11.55 18.44 8.09
CA ILE A 213 12.57 17.78 8.92
C ILE A 213 12.01 17.25 10.28
N ASN A 214 10.75 17.55 10.62
CA ASN A 214 10.05 17.12 11.83
C ASN A 214 9.02 15.98 11.66
N LYS A 215 8.98 15.28 10.52
CA LYS A 215 8.13 14.07 10.41
C LYS A 215 8.81 12.91 11.12
N ASP A 216 8.23 12.54 12.28
CA ASP A 216 8.50 11.38 13.14
C ASP A 216 9.06 10.15 12.39
N GLY A 217 9.94 9.37 13.04
CA GLY A 217 10.56 8.15 12.50
C GLY A 217 9.54 7.17 11.90
N SER A 218 8.29 7.24 12.33
CA SER A 218 7.11 6.58 11.80
C SER A 218 6.87 6.78 10.29
N TYR A 219 6.91 8.03 9.81
CA TYR A 219 6.71 8.35 8.39
C TYR A 219 7.89 7.84 7.55
N ASN A 220 9.11 7.99 8.07
CA ASN A 220 10.33 7.48 7.44
C ASN A 220 10.32 5.94 7.32
N LYS A 221 9.76 5.24 8.31
CA LYS A 221 9.61 3.78 8.28
C LYS A 221 8.65 3.33 7.18
N LEU A 222 7.55 4.06 6.97
CA LEU A 222 6.59 3.79 5.90
C LEU A 222 7.21 3.98 4.52
N PHE A 223 7.94 5.08 4.37
CA PHE A 223 8.66 5.41 3.14
C PHE A 223 9.75 4.38 2.81
N SER A 224 10.53 3.98 3.82
CA SER A 224 11.55 2.93 3.68
C SER A 224 10.96 1.58 3.29
N THR A 225 9.75 1.27 3.78
CA THR A 225 9.02 0.05 3.40
C THR A 225 8.69 0.06 1.91
N LEU A 226 8.10 1.15 1.40
CA LEU A 226 7.81 1.30 -0.03
C LEU A 226 9.07 1.23 -0.91
N SER A 227 10.16 1.88 -0.48
CA SER A 227 11.44 1.83 -1.17
C SER A 227 11.98 0.41 -1.26
N THR A 228 11.92 -0.33 -0.15
CA THR A 228 12.36 -1.73 -0.09
C THR A 228 11.54 -2.60 -1.04
N ASP A 229 10.23 -2.42 -1.06
CA ASP A 229 9.36 -3.19 -1.96
C ASP A 229 9.59 -2.88 -3.43
N TYR A 230 9.79 -1.61 -3.77
CA TYR A 230 10.15 -1.22 -5.12
C TYR A 230 11.48 -1.85 -5.55
N ASN A 231 12.52 -1.77 -4.70
CA ASN A 231 13.82 -2.37 -5.00
C ASN A 231 13.74 -3.89 -5.15
N ASN A 232 12.91 -4.55 -4.35
CA ASN A 232 12.66 -5.98 -4.49
C ASN A 232 12.00 -6.30 -5.84
N LEU A 233 10.98 -5.54 -6.25
CA LEU A 233 10.34 -5.73 -7.55
C LEU A 233 11.30 -5.43 -8.70
N LYS A 234 12.04 -4.33 -8.62
CA LYS A 234 13.09 -3.97 -9.57
C LYS A 234 14.08 -5.12 -9.75
N ASN A 235 14.56 -5.71 -8.65
CA ASN A 235 15.49 -6.84 -8.71
C ASN A 235 14.90 -8.06 -9.42
N ILE A 236 13.61 -8.35 -9.19
CA ILE A 236 12.89 -9.43 -9.88
C ILE A 236 12.74 -9.12 -11.38
N CYS A 237 12.59 -7.85 -11.75
CA CYS A 237 12.40 -7.41 -13.13
C CYS A 237 13.71 -7.08 -13.88
N ASN A 238 14.89 -7.27 -13.26
CA ASN A 238 16.18 -6.84 -13.82
C ASN A 238 16.47 -7.41 -15.22
N ASP A 239 15.95 -8.59 -15.54
CA ASP A 239 16.16 -9.24 -16.85
C ASP A 239 15.19 -8.75 -17.95
N ILE A 240 14.14 -8.00 -17.57
CA ILE A 240 13.01 -7.65 -18.45
C ILE A 240 12.95 -6.14 -18.71
N SER A 241 13.29 -5.32 -17.73
CA SER A 241 13.23 -3.85 -17.86
C SER A 241 14.15 -3.17 -16.86
N SER A 242 14.89 -2.15 -17.31
CA SER A 242 15.72 -1.32 -16.43
C SER A 242 14.86 -0.30 -15.69
N PHE A 243 14.31 -0.68 -14.54
CA PHE A 243 13.54 0.23 -13.70
C PHE A 243 14.43 1.37 -13.18
N PRO A 244 13.94 2.63 -13.17
CA PRO A 244 14.71 3.75 -12.67
C PRO A 244 15.13 3.54 -11.20
N PRO A 245 16.33 3.97 -10.79
CA PRO A 245 16.70 3.95 -9.39
C PRO A 245 15.88 4.98 -8.60
N ILE A 246 15.66 4.70 -7.32
CA ILE A 246 15.23 5.73 -6.37
C ILE A 246 16.46 6.50 -5.92
N GLU A 247 16.46 7.82 -6.04
CA GLU A 247 17.56 8.64 -5.53
C GLU A 247 17.58 8.62 -4.00
N LYS A 248 18.61 8.03 -3.40
CA LYS A 248 18.91 8.22 -1.98
C LYS A 248 19.58 9.58 -1.84
N LYS A 249 18.87 10.60 -1.37
CA LYS A 249 19.56 11.82 -0.92
C LYS A 249 20.57 11.43 0.15
N LYS A 250 21.85 11.76 -0.08
CA LYS A 250 22.83 11.86 0.99
C LYS A 250 22.30 12.96 1.91
N VAL A 251 21.84 12.60 3.10
CA VAL A 251 21.63 13.58 4.15
C VAL A 251 23.02 14.10 4.49
N SER A 252 23.37 15.27 3.96
CA SER A 252 24.44 16.07 4.53
C SER A 252 23.96 16.48 5.91
N ILE A 253 24.37 15.71 6.93
CA ILE A 253 24.27 16.12 8.32
C ILE A 253 25.06 17.44 8.38
N PRO A 254 24.45 18.58 8.74
CA PRO A 254 25.24 19.75 9.10
C PRO A 254 26.08 19.30 10.29
N ASN A 255 27.41 19.28 10.15
CA ASN A 255 28.32 18.97 11.23
C ASN A 255 27.92 19.80 12.47
N SER A 256 27.27 19.16 13.44
CA SER A 256 27.24 19.69 14.79
C SER A 256 28.62 19.42 15.36
N GLU A 257 29.43 20.46 15.46
CA GLU A 257 30.63 20.47 16.29
C GLU A 257 30.21 20.15 17.73
N GLU A 258 30.33 18.89 18.12
CA GLU A 258 30.43 18.51 19.53
C GLU A 258 31.82 17.90 19.76
N SER A 259 32.61 18.67 20.48
CA SER A 259 33.94 18.34 20.95
C SER A 259 33.90 17.07 21.80
N PHE A 260 34.46 15.98 21.30
CA PHE A 260 35.04 14.95 22.16
C PHE A 260 36.55 15.15 22.20
N VAL A 261 37.01 15.63 23.35
CA VAL A 261 38.43 15.68 23.72
C VAL A 261 38.95 14.25 23.80
N GLN A 262 39.84 13.87 22.88
CA GLN A 262 40.78 12.78 23.06
C GLN A 262 42.16 13.22 22.54
N THR A 263 43.10 13.34 23.46
CA THR A 263 44.55 13.55 23.23
C THR A 263 45.28 12.17 23.32
N PRO A 264 46.55 12.03 22.89
CA PRO A 264 46.88 11.48 21.57
C PRO A 264 47.87 10.29 21.67
N VAL A 265 48.03 9.50 20.60
CA VAL A 265 49.29 8.78 20.32
C VAL A 265 49.53 8.75 18.81
N ASP A 266 50.76 9.12 18.46
CA ASP A 266 51.34 9.42 17.14
C ASP A 266 51.25 8.31 16.08
N ASN A 267 51.21 8.70 14.80
CA ASN A 267 52.30 8.47 13.83
C ASN A 267 52.01 9.06 12.43
N ASP A 268 53.02 9.77 11.93
CA ASP A 268 53.49 9.99 10.55
C ASP A 268 52.65 10.71 9.46
N VAL A 269 53.02 12.00 9.27
CA VAL A 269 53.74 12.59 8.11
C VAL A 269 53.23 12.43 6.67
N GLN A 270 53.22 13.60 5.97
CA GLN A 270 53.02 13.94 4.54
C GLN A 270 51.56 14.26 4.15
N GLY A 271 51.14 15.49 3.89
CA GLY A 271 51.82 16.67 3.33
C GLY A 271 51.18 16.99 1.98
N PHE A 272 50.42 18.09 1.86
CA PHE A 272 50.30 18.95 0.67
C PHE A 272 49.35 20.12 0.99
N GLU A 273 49.89 21.33 0.82
CA GLU A 273 49.20 22.62 0.97
C GLU A 273 48.34 22.98 -0.26
N ALA A 274 47.17 23.55 0.06
CA ALA A 274 46.63 24.81 -0.45
C ALA A 274 45.90 24.91 -1.83
N THR A 275 44.60 25.21 -1.69
CA THR A 275 43.77 26.23 -2.37
C THR A 275 43.04 25.97 -3.70
N SER A 276 41.75 26.33 -3.64
CA SER A 276 40.91 26.95 -4.67
C SER A 276 40.19 26.05 -5.66
N SER A 277 38.87 25.92 -5.50
CA SER A 277 37.90 26.62 -6.37
C SER A 277 36.45 26.25 -6.02
N ASN A 278 35.61 27.26 -5.80
CA ASN A 278 34.15 27.10 -5.71
C ASN A 278 33.58 26.65 -7.07
N PRO A 279 32.60 25.73 -7.14
CA PRO A 279 31.87 25.49 -8.37
C PRO A 279 30.71 26.50 -8.53
N LEU A 280 30.72 27.15 -9.69
CA LEU A 280 29.68 28.04 -10.20
C LEU A 280 28.35 27.31 -10.42
N ILE A 281 27.27 27.94 -9.97
CA ILE A 281 25.88 27.53 -10.21
C ILE A 281 25.57 27.75 -11.70
N VAL A 282 25.35 26.66 -12.43
CA VAL A 282 24.74 26.68 -13.77
C VAL A 282 23.27 26.32 -13.63
N SER A 283 22.39 27.31 -13.79
CA SER A 283 20.95 27.10 -13.92
C SER A 283 20.66 26.50 -15.30
N LYS A 284 20.21 25.24 -15.35
CA LYS A 284 19.64 24.63 -16.57
C LYS A 284 18.16 24.99 -16.67
N LEU A 285 17.81 25.72 -17.72
CA LEU A 285 16.44 25.92 -18.21
C LEU A 285 15.86 24.59 -18.70
N ILE A 286 14.66 24.24 -18.24
CA ILE A 286 13.88 23.08 -18.71
C ILE A 286 13.15 23.47 -20.00
N PRO A 287 13.23 22.69 -21.09
CA PRO A 287 12.43 22.95 -22.29
C PRO A 287 10.98 22.50 -22.06
N VAL A 288 10.05 23.45 -22.13
CA VAL A 288 8.60 23.32 -21.86
C VAL A 288 7.83 22.52 -22.94
N LEU A 289 8.51 21.78 -23.83
CA LEU A 289 7.86 21.13 -24.98
C LEU A 289 7.35 19.70 -24.72
N SER A 290 7.78 19.02 -23.64
CA SER A 290 7.40 17.61 -23.40
C SER A 290 6.05 17.40 -22.71
N ILE A 291 5.42 18.44 -22.16
CA ILE A 291 4.18 18.32 -21.37
C ILE A 291 2.95 18.07 -22.26
N LEU A 292 2.99 18.47 -23.53
CA LEU A 292 1.85 18.35 -24.45
C LEU A 292 1.72 16.97 -25.12
N VAL A 293 2.77 16.13 -25.10
CA VAL A 293 2.72 14.79 -25.72
C VAL A 293 2.02 13.78 -24.80
N ALA A 294 2.08 13.96 -23.48
CA ALA A 294 1.49 13.03 -22.52
C ALA A 294 -0.05 13.06 -22.49
N THR A 295 -0.67 14.22 -22.74
CA THR A 295 -2.14 14.38 -22.73
C THR A 295 -2.81 13.78 -23.96
N ALA A 296 -2.11 13.67 -25.10
CA ALA A 296 -2.64 13.05 -26.31
C ALA A 296 -2.78 11.52 -26.20
N ILE A 297 -1.92 10.86 -25.42
CA ILE A 297 -1.90 9.39 -25.28
C ILE A 297 -3.11 8.89 -24.47
N PHE A 298 -3.64 9.69 -23.54
CA PHE A 298 -4.80 9.30 -22.73
C PHE A 298 -6.16 9.38 -23.44
N LEU A 299 -6.29 10.16 -24.51
CA LEU A 299 -7.55 10.32 -25.24
C LEU A 299 -7.72 9.36 -26.43
N GLY A 300 -6.63 8.72 -26.89
CA GLY A 300 -6.61 7.92 -28.12
C GLY A 300 -6.93 6.43 -27.97
N ILE A 301 -7.18 5.90 -26.77
CA ILE A 301 -7.35 4.45 -26.57
C ILE A 301 -8.66 4.13 -25.83
N SER A 302 -9.80 4.38 -26.49
CA SER A 302 -11.04 3.68 -26.16
C SER A 302 -11.01 2.28 -26.81
N TYR A 303 -10.38 1.30 -26.17
CA TYR A 303 -10.48 -0.09 -26.64
C TYR A 303 -11.86 -0.65 -26.30
N LYS A 304 -12.63 -0.97 -27.33
CA LYS A 304 -13.80 -1.86 -27.26
C LYS A 304 -13.29 -3.27 -26.97
N VAL A 305 -13.18 -3.63 -25.69
CA VAL A 305 -12.77 -4.99 -25.26
C VAL A 305 -13.93 -5.96 -25.45
N ASN A 306 -13.68 -7.05 -26.17
CA ASN A 306 -14.66 -8.12 -26.39
C ASN A 306 -14.80 -8.97 -25.10
N ASN A 307 -16.00 -8.97 -24.53
CA ASN A 307 -16.32 -9.51 -23.20
C ASN A 307 -16.07 -11.04 -23.07
N ASN A 308 -15.92 -11.76 -24.18
CA ASN A 308 -15.69 -13.21 -24.19
C ASN A 308 -14.22 -13.62 -23.95
N GLU A 309 -13.26 -12.81 -24.38
CA GLU A 309 -11.83 -13.12 -24.13
C GLU A 309 -11.45 -12.94 -22.66
N LEU A 310 -11.99 -11.90 -22.01
CA LEU A 310 -11.83 -11.69 -20.57
C LEU A 310 -12.37 -12.88 -19.77
N LYS A 311 -13.58 -13.37 -20.07
CA LYS A 311 -14.18 -14.54 -19.39
C LYS A 311 -13.31 -15.80 -19.49
N LYS A 312 -12.63 -16.01 -20.63
CA LYS A 312 -11.75 -17.16 -20.88
C LYS A 312 -10.45 -17.06 -20.07
N TYR A 313 -9.88 -15.85 -19.97
CA TYR A 313 -8.71 -15.58 -19.14
C TYR A 313 -8.99 -15.80 -17.64
N PHE A 314 -10.19 -15.43 -17.17
CA PHE A 314 -10.61 -15.65 -15.78
C PHE A 314 -10.81 -17.12 -15.42
N HIS A 315 -11.40 -17.94 -16.31
CA HIS A 315 -11.51 -19.39 -16.07
C HIS A 315 -10.14 -20.05 -15.94
N TYR A 316 -9.18 -19.63 -16.76
CA TYR A 316 -7.81 -20.15 -16.73
C TYR A 316 -7.09 -19.83 -15.41
N ILE A 317 -7.23 -18.59 -14.91
CA ILE A 317 -6.66 -18.16 -13.63
C ILE A 317 -7.33 -18.89 -12.46
N TYR A 318 -8.66 -18.94 -12.42
CA TYR A 318 -9.41 -19.61 -11.33
C TYR A 318 -9.10 -21.11 -11.26
N ALA A 319 -9.00 -21.79 -12.41
CA ALA A 319 -8.61 -23.20 -12.48
C ALA A 319 -7.17 -23.44 -12.02
N ASN A 320 -6.23 -22.54 -12.34
CA ASN A 320 -4.83 -22.66 -11.89
C ASN A 320 -4.63 -22.32 -10.40
N PHE A 321 -5.42 -21.41 -9.83
CA PHE A 321 -5.42 -21.15 -8.38
C PHE A 321 -5.96 -22.35 -7.59
N ASN A 322 -7.04 -22.98 -8.06
CA ASN A 322 -7.55 -24.18 -7.41
C ASN A 322 -6.58 -25.36 -7.54
N LYS A 323 -5.95 -25.59 -8.70
CA LYS A 323 -4.94 -26.66 -8.87
C LYS A 323 -3.70 -26.50 -8.00
N LYS A 324 -3.18 -25.26 -7.82
CA LYS A 324 -2.03 -25.01 -6.92
C LYS A 324 -2.35 -25.28 -5.44
N THR A 325 -3.62 -25.24 -5.05
CA THR A 325 -4.03 -25.49 -3.66
C THR A 325 -4.04 -27.00 -3.33
N TYR A 326 -4.20 -27.88 -4.33
CA TYR A 326 -4.17 -29.34 -4.14
C TYR A 326 -2.77 -29.96 -4.19
N PHE A 327 -1.78 -29.29 -4.80
CA PHE A 327 -0.42 -29.83 -4.94
C PHE A 327 0.50 -29.65 -3.72
N ILE A 328 0.04 -29.01 -2.63
CA ILE A 328 0.84 -28.80 -1.41
C ILE A 328 0.55 -29.88 -0.32
N ASN A 329 -0.32 -30.86 -0.58
CA ASN A 329 -0.68 -31.91 0.39
C ASN A 329 -0.12 -33.32 0.08
N ILE A 330 0.97 -33.44 -0.69
CA ILE A 330 1.69 -34.72 -0.81
C ILE A 330 3.19 -34.44 -0.62
N LEU A 331 3.61 -34.42 0.64
CA LEU A 331 4.96 -34.74 1.14
C LEU A 331 4.98 -34.42 2.64
N TYR A 332 4.34 -35.28 3.43
CA TYR A 332 4.76 -35.72 4.77
C TYR A 332 4.02 -37.01 5.11
#